data_AF-A0AAN8VV85-F1
#
_entry.id   AF-A0AAN8VV85-F1
#
_cell.length_a   1.000
_cell.length_b   1.000
_cell.length_c   1.000
_cell.angle_alpha   90.00
_cell.angle_beta   90.00
_cell.angle_gamma   90.00
#
_symmetry.space_group_name_H-M   'P 1'
#
loop_
_entity.id
_entity.type
_entity.pdbx_description
1 polymer ?
#
loop_
_entity_poly.entity_id
_entity_poly.type
_entity_poly.pdbx_seq_one_letter_code
_entity_poly.pdbx_strand_id
1 'polypeptide(L)'
;MEKWKRSKRSNDRGKEGHVRESSNNVDVAESWMYRRSIQWWWRFPRRKKILEFIFATTEDLQTSEDPIIRGLSHYDRENEVKEFLDNKGTVKQLANSGLVKIPRMFVHPPSSVPCSTALQVPVIDLKCHQSDRRREIVNEICKASETWGMFQVINQGIPISLMHKMLESVQKFHEQEEVKLDSCTTQNKKTVVHYSTGTYNRAKPANWRDTLVCRFTDGVVDPGDLPIICRDAMGEDILSGLLSEALGLSSDHLTNIKCFETPRLVCHYYPPCPEPQLTLGVPEHSDPYFQTVLLQDNIGGLQVLHKNYWVSVTPLEGALTINIGDLMQLITNDRFKSAVHRVKAQGVGPRVSAAIFLHPVPKNQPRYYGPLNELLSPNDKPLYKETQQEEYLACHLARKEETCVPALFVHPSDGIPTASSAFLGGIELQVPVIDLKGYQSDQRAEIVDAISKAAEKWGIFYLVNHGIPSSVIEKLLDSVKKFNEQPKEAKIEFYSHEFKNKVYYYTLEPLLGLSPAGWKDKLVCEFEDGHVDHVAIPELCR
;
A
#
# COMPACT_ATOMS: atom_id res chain seq x y z
N MET A 1 -31.06 -51.71 32.18
CA MET A 1 -32.01 -52.86 32.22
C MET A 1 -32.34 -53.16 30.76
N GLU A 2 -32.09 -54.28 30.09
CA GLU A 2 -31.61 -55.64 30.36
C GLU A 2 -30.89 -56.11 29.07
N LYS A 3 -29.64 -56.61 29.14
CA LYS A 3 -29.26 -58.03 28.95
C LYS A 3 -30.01 -58.81 27.85
N TRP A 4 -29.26 -59.34 26.87
CA TRP A 4 -29.11 -60.77 26.55
C TRP A 4 -28.04 -60.91 25.43
N LYS A 5 -26.78 -61.31 25.67
CA LYS A 5 -26.16 -62.62 25.97
C LYS A 5 -26.24 -63.70 24.86
N ARG A 6 -25.02 -63.99 24.36
CA ARG A 6 -24.35 -65.31 24.19
C ARG A 6 -24.81 -66.28 23.07
N SER A 7 -23.89 -66.42 22.11
CA SER A 7 -23.05 -67.62 21.86
C SER A 7 -23.75 -68.98 21.65
N LYS A 8 -23.52 -69.58 20.47
CA LYS A 8 -22.74 -70.83 20.30
C LYS A 8 -22.65 -71.26 18.83
N ARG A 9 -21.43 -71.70 18.45
CA ARG A 9 -21.03 -72.91 17.68
C ARG A 9 -21.75 -73.18 16.33
N SER A 10 -21.12 -73.60 15.24
CA SER A 10 -19.87 -74.35 15.03
C SER A 10 -19.55 -74.36 13.53
N ASN A 11 -18.27 -74.38 13.20
CA ASN A 11 -17.73 -74.90 11.94
C ASN A 11 -18.33 -76.28 11.62
N ASP A 12 -18.66 -76.59 10.37
CA ASP A 12 -17.67 -77.16 9.45
C ASP A 12 -18.21 -77.44 8.03
N ARG A 13 -17.32 -77.18 7.06
CA ARG A 13 -17.06 -77.91 5.79
C ARG A 13 -18.04 -77.91 4.60
N GLY A 14 -17.48 -77.49 3.46
CA GLY A 14 -17.65 -78.10 2.13
C GLY A 14 -18.01 -77.10 1.04
N LYS A 15 -17.05 -76.41 0.39
CA LYS A 15 -16.26 -76.79 -0.82
C LYS A 15 -17.03 -76.64 -2.14
N GLU A 16 -16.50 -75.77 -3.00
CA GLU A 16 -16.41 -75.80 -4.49
C GLU A 16 -15.82 -74.43 -4.89
N GLY A 17 -14.84 -74.19 -5.77
CA GLY A 17 -13.97 -74.98 -6.64
C GLY A 17 -13.25 -73.97 -7.59
N HIS A 18 -11.95 -74.21 -7.91
CA HIS A 18 -11.20 -73.72 -9.11
C HIS A 18 -11.05 -72.18 -9.36
N VAL A 19 -10.05 -71.60 -10.04
CA VAL A 19 -8.75 -71.97 -10.67
C VAL A 19 -7.95 -70.66 -10.88
N ARG A 20 -6.63 -70.80 -10.96
CA ARG A 20 -5.53 -69.83 -11.21
C ARG A 20 -5.77 -68.80 -12.34
N GLU A 21 -5.16 -67.61 -12.20
CA GLU A 21 -4.00 -67.19 -13.02
C GLU A 21 -3.26 -65.97 -12.44
N SER A 22 -1.99 -65.87 -12.84
CA SER A 22 -0.87 -65.13 -12.26
C SER A 22 -0.58 -63.77 -12.90
N SER A 23 -0.03 -62.83 -12.12
CA SER A 23 1.04 -61.85 -12.46
C SER A 23 0.94 -60.66 -11.48
N ASN A 24 1.97 -59.90 -11.10
CA ASN A 24 3.42 -60.04 -11.04
C ASN A 24 3.92 -58.85 -10.20
N ASN A 25 4.86 -59.10 -9.28
CA ASN A 25 6.04 -58.28 -8.95
C ASN A 25 6.00 -56.75 -9.21
N VAL A 26 5.36 -55.99 -8.33
CA VAL A 26 5.67 -54.54 -8.13
C VAL A 26 5.99 -54.22 -6.65
N ASP A 27 5.48 -54.98 -5.69
CA ASP A 27 5.54 -54.63 -4.26
C ASP A 27 6.87 -54.89 -3.52
N VAL A 28 7.83 -55.59 -4.14
CA VAL A 28 9.09 -55.95 -3.44
C VAL A 28 10.18 -54.88 -3.61
N ALA A 29 10.05 -53.98 -4.61
CA ALA A 29 11.05 -52.96 -4.90
C ALA A 29 10.90 -51.67 -4.07
N GLU A 30 9.68 -51.28 -3.70
CA GLU A 30 9.43 -50.03 -2.96
C GLU A 30 9.76 -50.13 -1.46
N SER A 31 9.59 -51.32 -0.86
CA SER A 31 9.95 -51.57 0.54
C SER A 31 11.47 -51.53 0.80
N TRP A 32 12.29 -51.78 -0.24
CA TRP A 32 13.75 -51.88 -0.10
C TRP A 32 14.45 -50.51 -0.07
N MET A 33 13.90 -49.48 -0.72
CA MET A 33 14.46 -48.11 -0.65
C MET A 33 14.13 -47.40 0.67
N TYR A 34 12.95 -47.66 1.25
CA TYR A 34 12.47 -46.95 2.45
C TYR A 34 13.15 -47.42 3.76
N ARG A 35 13.53 -48.69 3.86
CA ARG A 35 14.23 -49.21 5.06
C ARG A 35 15.70 -48.81 5.15
N ARG A 36 16.34 -48.47 4.01
CA ARG A 36 17.76 -48.04 3.99
C ARG A 36 17.94 -46.54 4.25
N SER A 37 16.98 -45.69 3.89
CA SER A 37 17.07 -44.23 4.11
C SER A 37 17.06 -43.85 5.59
N ILE A 38 16.27 -44.55 6.42
CA ILE A 38 16.25 -44.33 7.87
C ILE A 38 17.56 -44.83 8.52
N GLN A 39 18.10 -45.98 8.11
CA GLN A 39 19.40 -46.47 8.63
C GLN A 39 20.61 -45.65 8.15
N TRP A 40 20.49 -44.94 7.03
CA TRP A 40 21.54 -44.05 6.51
C TRP A 40 21.67 -42.75 7.33
N TRP A 41 20.57 -42.26 7.89
CA TRP A 41 20.52 -41.06 8.72
C TRP A 41 21.29 -41.20 10.05
N TRP A 42 21.39 -42.41 10.59
CA TRP A 42 22.03 -42.70 11.87
C TRP A 42 23.57 -42.90 11.81
N ARG A 43 24.20 -42.82 10.62
CA ARG A 43 25.63 -43.16 10.44
C ARG A 43 26.62 -41.98 10.49
N PHE A 44 26.18 -40.74 10.70
CA PHE A 44 27.06 -39.56 10.65
C PHE A 44 27.33 -38.95 12.04
N PRO A 45 28.57 -39.06 12.58
CA PRO A 45 28.93 -38.55 13.92
C PRO A 45 28.75 -37.03 14.10
N ARG A 46 28.84 -36.25 13.01
CA ARG A 46 28.69 -34.78 13.05
C ARG A 46 27.24 -34.30 13.32
N ARG A 47 26.23 -35.14 13.05
CA ARG A 47 24.81 -34.77 13.29
C ARG A 47 24.33 -35.12 14.70
N LYS A 48 24.95 -36.10 15.36
CA LYS A 48 24.75 -36.37 16.78
C LYS A 48 25.19 -35.19 17.65
N LYS A 49 26.28 -34.50 17.29
CA LYS A 49 26.71 -33.24 17.92
C LYS A 49 25.75 -32.07 17.68
N ILE A 50 25.03 -32.03 16.56
CA ILE A 50 24.06 -30.96 16.29
C ILE A 50 22.79 -31.18 17.14
N LEU A 51 22.33 -32.43 17.29
CA LEU A 51 21.22 -32.74 18.19
C LEU A 51 21.61 -32.63 19.67
N GLU A 52 22.82 -33.05 20.07
CA GLU A 52 23.32 -32.83 21.43
C GLU A 52 23.51 -31.32 21.72
N PHE A 53 23.88 -30.51 20.73
CA PHE A 53 23.93 -29.04 20.86
C PHE A 53 22.52 -28.44 20.95
N ILE A 54 21.57 -28.90 20.15
CA ILE A 54 20.16 -28.46 20.20
C ILE A 54 19.49 -28.86 21.52
N PHE A 55 19.69 -30.10 21.99
CA PHE A 55 19.13 -30.59 23.26
C PHE A 55 19.81 -29.94 24.49
N ALA A 56 21.12 -29.70 24.45
CA ALA A 56 21.81 -28.93 25.50
C ALA A 56 21.30 -27.47 25.56
N THR A 57 21.02 -26.85 24.41
CA THR A 57 20.44 -25.49 24.39
C THR A 57 18.97 -25.42 24.81
N THR A 58 18.20 -26.50 24.71
CA THR A 58 16.80 -26.50 25.19
C THR A 58 16.66 -26.83 26.68
N GLU A 59 17.63 -27.48 27.31
CA GLU A 59 17.63 -27.68 28.77
C GLU A 59 18.19 -26.46 29.54
N ASP A 60 19.10 -25.67 28.95
CA ASP A 60 19.62 -24.44 29.58
C ASP A 60 18.69 -23.21 29.43
N LEU A 61 17.62 -23.31 28.63
CA LEU A 61 16.64 -22.22 28.40
C LEU A 61 15.53 -22.12 29.46
N GLN A 62 15.53 -22.97 30.50
CA GLN A 62 14.53 -22.87 31.59
C GLN A 62 15.01 -22.17 32.86
N THR A 63 16.28 -21.79 32.99
CA THR A 63 16.74 -21.01 34.16
C THR A 63 17.94 -20.12 33.83
N SER A 64 17.76 -19.07 33.03
CA SER A 64 18.57 -17.86 33.20
C SER A 64 17.84 -16.64 32.62
N GLU A 65 17.39 -15.76 33.50
CA GLU A 65 17.04 -14.39 33.13
C GLU A 65 18.34 -13.65 32.80
N ASP A 66 18.75 -13.74 31.54
CA ASP A 66 19.98 -13.15 31.04
C ASP A 66 19.80 -11.61 30.91
N PRO A 67 20.59 -10.78 31.61
CA PRO A 67 20.41 -9.31 31.65
C PRO A 67 20.70 -8.60 30.30
N ILE A 68 21.10 -9.35 29.27
CA ILE A 68 21.27 -8.87 27.90
C ILE A 68 19.92 -8.62 27.19
N ILE A 69 18.83 -9.27 27.63
CA ILE A 69 17.49 -9.13 27.02
C ILE A 69 16.84 -7.78 27.34
N ARG A 70 17.35 -6.99 28.30
CA ARG A 70 16.87 -5.62 28.54
C ARG A 70 17.32 -4.60 27.48
N GLY A 71 18.20 -4.97 26.54
CA GLY A 71 18.84 -4.04 25.61
C GLY A 71 18.22 -3.91 24.22
N LEU A 72 17.33 -4.82 23.80
CA LEU A 72 16.64 -4.70 22.51
C LEU A 72 15.34 -3.92 22.74
N SER A 73 15.42 -2.59 22.68
CA SER A 73 14.24 -1.72 22.82
C SER A 73 13.19 -2.09 21.76
N HIS A 74 12.13 -2.78 22.18
CA HIS A 74 10.91 -2.85 21.41
C HIS A 74 10.48 -1.42 21.13
N TYR A 75 10.45 -1.00 19.86
CA TYR A 75 10.07 0.36 19.50
C TYR A 75 8.58 0.55 19.81
N ASP A 76 8.32 1.27 20.89
CA ASP A 76 6.97 1.66 21.30
C ASP A 76 6.58 2.96 20.61
N ARG A 77 6.08 2.83 19.37
CA ARG A 77 5.59 3.95 18.58
C ARG A 77 4.43 4.68 19.27
N GLU A 78 3.55 3.96 19.96
CA GLU A 78 2.40 4.58 20.60
C GLU A 78 2.84 5.54 21.71
N ASN A 79 3.82 5.12 22.51
CA ASN A 79 4.43 5.99 23.51
C ASN A 79 5.19 7.17 22.88
N GLU A 80 5.97 6.96 21.80
CA GLU A 80 6.70 8.06 21.12
C GLU A 80 5.72 9.13 20.57
N VAL A 81 4.63 8.71 19.92
CA VAL A 81 3.60 9.63 19.42
C VAL A 81 2.87 10.33 20.56
N LYS A 82 2.55 9.60 21.63
CA LYS A 82 1.89 10.17 22.81
C LYS A 82 2.78 11.22 23.47
N GLU A 83 4.07 10.95 23.68
CA GLU A 83 5.02 11.92 24.23
C GLU A 83 5.14 13.17 23.34
N PHE A 84 5.17 13.00 22.02
CA PHE A 84 5.18 14.13 21.09
C PHE A 84 3.92 15.01 21.24
N LEU A 85 2.74 14.37 21.33
CA LEU A 85 1.45 15.04 21.50
C LEU A 85 1.29 15.72 22.86
N ASP A 86 1.62 15.02 23.94
CA ASP A 86 1.47 15.50 25.32
C ASP A 86 2.38 16.73 25.57
N ASN A 87 3.54 16.79 24.90
CA ASN A 87 4.42 17.95 24.92
C ASN A 87 3.95 19.10 24.01
N LYS A 88 2.79 18.97 23.34
CA LYS A 88 2.28 19.88 22.32
C LYS A 88 3.33 20.21 21.25
N GLY A 89 4.18 19.24 20.93
CA GLY A 89 5.31 19.43 20.03
C GLY A 89 4.85 19.78 18.62
N THR A 90 5.50 20.76 18.01
CA THR A 90 5.45 20.99 16.56
C THR A 90 6.68 20.42 15.88
N VAL A 91 6.60 20.11 14.58
CA VAL A 91 7.79 19.67 13.83
C VAL A 91 8.81 20.81 13.79
N LYS A 92 8.37 22.08 13.74
CA LYS A 92 9.26 23.23 13.90
C LYS A 92 10.02 23.20 15.22
N GLN A 93 9.36 22.94 16.35
CA GLN A 93 10.04 22.86 17.66
C GLN A 93 11.05 21.72 17.68
N LEU A 94 10.70 20.56 17.12
CA LEU A 94 11.65 19.45 16.96
C LEU A 94 12.87 19.88 16.13
N ALA A 95 12.66 20.51 14.98
CA ALA A 95 13.75 20.98 14.13
C ALA A 95 14.65 22.00 14.86
N ASN A 96 14.07 22.89 15.67
CA ASN A 96 14.81 23.88 16.46
C ASN A 96 15.55 23.30 17.67
N SER A 97 15.26 22.07 18.09
CA SER A 97 15.92 21.43 19.23
C SER A 97 17.35 20.94 18.94
N GLY A 98 17.82 21.09 17.69
CA GLY A 98 19.17 20.67 17.29
C GLY A 98 19.32 19.16 17.07
N LEU A 99 18.21 18.46 16.78
CA LEU A 99 18.21 17.04 16.48
C LEU A 99 19.11 16.71 15.30
N VAL A 100 19.95 15.69 15.48
CA VAL A 100 20.79 15.11 14.41
C VAL A 100 20.07 13.97 13.70
N LYS A 101 19.13 13.30 14.37
CA LYS A 101 18.32 12.21 13.84
C LYS A 101 16.84 12.49 14.02
N ILE A 102 16.03 12.12 13.04
CA ILE A 102 14.57 12.25 13.16
C ILE A 102 14.00 11.13 14.04
N PRO A 103 12.93 11.40 14.83
CA PRO A 103 12.21 10.35 15.55
C PRO A 103 11.66 9.27 14.62
N ARG A 104 11.56 8.02 15.11
CA ARG A 104 11.19 6.87 14.26
C ARG A 104 9.77 7.01 13.72
N MET A 105 8.87 7.69 14.43
CA MET A 105 7.52 7.99 13.97
C MET A 105 7.48 8.78 12.64
N PHE A 106 8.54 9.49 12.25
CA PHE A 106 8.61 10.24 10.99
C PHE A 106 9.29 9.47 9.85
N VAL A 107 9.86 8.29 10.11
CA VAL A 107 10.61 7.52 9.12
C VAL A 107 9.63 6.83 8.17
N HIS A 108 9.69 7.20 6.89
CA HIS A 108 8.90 6.62 5.82
C HIS A 108 9.64 5.47 5.13
N PRO A 109 8.92 4.45 4.63
CA PRO A 109 9.53 3.41 3.83
C PRO A 109 10.11 4.00 2.53
N PRO A 110 11.20 3.42 1.99
CA PRO A 110 11.78 3.90 0.75
C PRO A 110 10.80 3.74 -0.41
N SER A 111 10.71 4.75 -1.28
CA SER A 111 9.90 4.70 -2.49
C SER A 111 10.59 3.83 -3.54
N SER A 112 9.87 2.84 -4.09
CA SER A 112 10.36 1.99 -5.18
C SER A 112 10.27 2.66 -6.57
N VAL A 113 9.56 3.79 -6.65
CA VAL A 113 9.31 4.50 -7.92
C VAL A 113 10.47 5.45 -8.22
N PRO A 114 11.08 5.37 -9.42
CA PRO A 114 12.20 6.23 -9.80
C PRO A 114 11.76 7.69 -10.01
N CYS A 115 12.73 8.61 -9.93
CA CYS A 115 12.53 10.01 -10.32
C CYS A 115 12.97 10.21 -11.79
N SER A 116 12.32 11.13 -12.50
CA SER A 116 12.72 11.53 -13.86
C SER A 116 13.04 13.02 -13.92
N THR A 117 14.15 13.36 -14.58
CA THR A 117 14.55 14.74 -14.91
C THR A 117 14.24 15.14 -16.35
N ALA A 118 13.87 14.17 -17.19
CA ALA A 118 13.55 14.40 -18.61
C ALA A 118 12.11 14.91 -18.83
N LEU A 119 11.25 14.75 -17.83
CA LEU A 119 9.85 15.17 -17.86
C LEU A 119 9.69 16.49 -17.11
N GLN A 120 8.81 17.36 -17.60
CA GLN A 120 8.52 18.65 -16.98
C GLN A 120 7.01 18.88 -16.93
N VAL A 121 6.55 19.41 -15.79
CA VAL A 121 5.16 19.80 -15.62
C VAL A 121 4.83 20.94 -16.59
N PRO A 122 3.69 20.88 -17.31
CA PRO A 122 3.31 21.93 -18.24
C PRO A 122 3.19 23.29 -17.55
N VAL A 123 3.65 24.34 -18.24
CA VAL A 123 3.50 25.74 -17.82
C VAL A 123 2.64 26.44 -18.86
N ILE A 124 1.56 27.08 -18.42
CA ILE A 124 0.55 27.70 -19.28
C ILE A 124 0.55 29.21 -19.01
N ASP A 125 0.73 29.99 -20.06
CA ASP A 125 0.71 31.45 -19.99
C ASP A 125 -0.69 32.00 -20.22
N LEU A 126 -1.30 32.54 -19.16
CA LEU A 126 -2.65 33.12 -19.21
C LEU A 126 -2.69 34.54 -19.76
N LYS A 127 -1.56 35.09 -20.21
CA LYS A 127 -1.50 36.43 -20.82
C LYS A 127 -2.44 36.53 -22.02
N CYS A 128 -3.26 37.57 -22.03
CA CYS A 128 -4.24 37.86 -23.07
C CYS A 128 -5.31 36.77 -23.23
N HIS A 129 -5.73 36.09 -22.15
CA HIS A 129 -6.79 35.06 -22.18
C HIS A 129 -8.17 35.56 -22.67
N GLN A 130 -8.37 36.88 -22.81
CA GLN A 130 -9.59 37.51 -23.36
C GLN A 130 -9.49 37.80 -24.87
N SER A 131 -8.37 37.44 -25.51
CA SER A 131 -8.13 37.65 -26.95
C SER A 131 -8.24 36.35 -27.75
N ASP A 132 -7.84 36.38 -29.02
CA ASP A 132 -7.77 35.21 -29.92
C ASP A 132 -6.98 34.03 -29.35
N ARG A 133 -6.07 34.28 -28.39
CA ARG A 133 -5.31 33.24 -27.67
C ARG A 133 -6.14 32.37 -26.73
N ARG A 134 -7.38 32.75 -26.40
CA ARG A 134 -8.23 31.99 -25.46
C ARG A 134 -8.34 30.52 -25.89
N ARG A 135 -8.57 30.27 -27.17
CA ARG A 135 -8.70 28.91 -27.72
C ARG A 135 -7.42 28.08 -27.57
N GLU A 136 -6.26 28.70 -27.73
CA GLU A 136 -4.96 28.03 -27.52
C GLU A 136 -4.78 27.65 -26.05
N ILE A 137 -5.05 28.60 -25.14
CA ILE A 137 -4.97 28.40 -23.70
C ILE A 137 -5.93 27.27 -23.26
N VAL A 138 -7.16 27.25 -23.76
CA VAL A 138 -8.14 26.19 -23.50
C VAL A 138 -7.60 24.82 -23.96
N ASN A 139 -6.97 24.75 -25.13
CA ASN A 139 -6.38 23.50 -25.63
C ASN A 139 -5.19 23.04 -24.78
N GLU A 140 -4.33 23.97 -24.33
CA GLU A 140 -3.22 23.67 -23.43
C GLU A 140 -3.70 23.14 -22.08
N ILE A 141 -4.72 23.78 -21.49
CA ILE A 141 -5.36 23.36 -20.23
C ILE A 141 -6.00 21.99 -20.40
N CYS A 142 -6.72 21.76 -21.50
CA CYS A 142 -7.33 20.47 -21.82
C CYS A 142 -6.26 19.37 -21.84
N LYS A 143 -5.21 19.55 -22.65
CA LYS A 143 -4.12 18.57 -22.76
C LYS A 143 -3.41 18.32 -21.44
N ALA A 144 -3.13 19.37 -20.66
CA ALA A 144 -2.49 19.24 -19.36
C ALA A 144 -3.38 18.49 -18.36
N SER A 145 -4.68 18.77 -18.34
CA SER A 145 -5.65 18.11 -17.45
C SER A 145 -5.88 16.64 -17.82
N GLU A 146 -5.87 16.30 -19.12
CA GLU A 146 -6.05 14.92 -19.60
C GLU A 146 -4.81 14.04 -19.43
N THR A 147 -3.60 14.62 -19.48
CA THR A 147 -2.35 13.84 -19.48
C THR A 147 -1.58 13.91 -18.17
N TRP A 148 -1.59 15.05 -17.49
CA TRP A 148 -0.84 15.27 -16.25
C TRP A 148 -1.73 15.36 -15.03
N GLY A 149 -2.92 15.95 -15.15
CA GLY A 149 -3.73 16.32 -14.00
C GLY A 149 -3.15 17.45 -13.16
N MET A 150 -1.98 17.98 -13.54
CA MET A 150 -1.27 19.05 -12.85
C MET A 150 -0.54 19.93 -13.86
N PHE A 151 -0.59 21.24 -13.66
CA PHE A 151 0.12 22.23 -14.47
C PHE A 151 0.39 23.52 -13.69
N GLN A 152 1.34 24.33 -14.14
CA GLN A 152 1.57 25.67 -13.60
C GLN A 152 0.95 26.72 -14.51
N VAL A 153 0.42 27.78 -13.93
CA VAL A 153 -0.07 28.96 -14.65
C VAL A 153 0.75 30.19 -14.28
N ILE A 154 1.04 31.03 -15.26
CA ILE A 154 1.69 32.34 -15.11
C ILE A 154 0.82 33.44 -15.73
N ASN A 155 1.10 34.69 -15.37
CA ASN A 155 0.37 35.87 -15.87
C ASN A 155 -1.14 35.83 -15.63
N GLN A 156 -1.57 35.17 -14.55
CA GLN A 156 -2.95 35.08 -14.07
C GLN A 156 -3.57 36.40 -13.58
N GLY A 157 -2.80 37.49 -13.57
CA GLY A 157 -3.28 38.83 -13.14
C GLY A 157 -3.11 39.12 -11.64
N ILE A 158 -2.71 38.15 -10.82
CA ILE A 158 -2.43 38.36 -9.39
C ILE A 158 -1.04 39.00 -9.23
N PRO A 159 -0.91 40.12 -8.50
CA PRO A 159 0.38 40.76 -8.25
C PRO A 159 1.37 39.84 -7.51
N ILE A 160 2.61 39.74 -8.02
CA ILE A 160 3.68 38.94 -7.40
C ILE A 160 3.97 39.41 -5.95
N SER A 161 3.93 40.72 -5.71
CA SER A 161 4.10 41.30 -4.38
C SER A 161 3.08 40.78 -3.36
N LEU A 162 1.85 40.52 -3.83
CA LEU A 162 0.81 39.94 -2.99
C LEU A 162 1.13 38.48 -2.69
N MET A 163 1.54 37.69 -3.68
CA MET A 163 2.03 36.30 -3.52
C MET A 163 3.12 36.18 -2.46
N HIS A 164 4.15 37.03 -2.55
CA HIS A 164 5.21 37.07 -1.55
C HIS A 164 4.66 37.39 -0.15
N LYS A 165 3.77 38.40 -0.04
CA LYS A 165 3.16 38.78 1.24
C LYS A 165 2.38 37.63 1.90
N MET A 166 1.72 36.78 1.12
CA MET A 166 1.02 35.61 1.66
C MET A 166 1.99 34.56 2.19
N LEU A 167 3.01 34.20 1.41
CA LEU A 167 4.03 33.23 1.85
C LEU A 167 4.74 33.73 3.10
N GLU A 168 5.10 35.01 3.16
CA GLU A 168 5.64 35.65 4.36
C GLU A 168 4.68 35.59 5.54
N SER A 169 3.38 35.80 5.32
CA SER A 169 2.38 35.75 6.40
C SER A 169 2.24 34.33 6.97
N VAL A 170 2.27 33.31 6.10
CA VAL A 170 2.29 31.91 6.51
C VAL A 170 3.54 31.60 7.32
N GLN A 171 4.71 32.04 6.86
CA GLN A 171 5.97 31.86 7.57
C GLN A 171 5.94 32.54 8.94
N LYS A 172 5.62 33.83 8.99
CA LYS A 172 5.52 34.63 10.23
C LYS A 172 4.57 34.01 11.24
N PHE A 173 3.43 33.45 10.79
CA PHE A 173 2.49 32.77 11.67
C PHE A 173 3.14 31.56 12.38
N HIS A 174 3.80 30.67 11.64
CA HIS A 174 4.44 29.49 12.22
C HIS A 174 5.70 29.83 13.02
N GLU A 175 6.33 30.98 12.73
CA GLU A 175 7.53 31.44 13.43
C GLU A 175 7.26 32.03 14.83
N GLN A 176 6.01 32.38 15.16
CA GLN A 176 5.62 32.90 16.49
C GLN A 176 5.94 31.93 17.64
N GLU A 177 6.20 32.49 18.82
CA GLU A 177 6.60 31.73 20.03
C GLU A 177 5.44 30.97 20.70
N GLU A 178 4.20 31.48 20.60
CA GLU A 178 3.01 30.91 21.24
C GLU A 178 1.95 30.41 20.22
N VAL A 179 2.32 29.53 19.29
CA VAL A 179 1.30 28.85 18.48
C VAL A 179 0.62 27.78 19.35
N LYS A 180 -0.47 28.14 20.02
CA LYS A 180 -1.28 27.19 20.81
C LYS A 180 -1.83 26.10 19.89
N LEU A 181 -1.31 24.88 20.03
CA LEU A 181 -1.68 23.69 19.25
C LEU A 181 -3.19 23.38 19.28
N ASP A 182 -3.91 23.85 20.32
CA ASP A 182 -5.33 23.53 20.56
C ASP A 182 -6.31 24.66 20.22
N SER A 183 -5.87 25.81 19.71
CA SER A 183 -6.80 26.93 19.52
C SER A 183 -7.64 26.77 18.26
N CYS A 184 -8.72 25.99 18.38
CA CYS A 184 -9.91 26.17 17.56
C CYS A 184 -10.53 27.53 17.93
N THR A 185 -10.06 28.61 17.32
CA THR A 185 -10.70 29.92 17.50
C THR A 185 -11.88 29.99 16.55
N THR A 186 -13.09 29.89 17.11
CA THR A 186 -14.33 30.20 16.40
C THR A 186 -14.61 31.69 16.58
N GLN A 187 -14.26 32.49 15.59
CA GLN A 187 -14.62 33.91 15.54
C GLN A 187 -15.48 34.13 14.30
N ASN A 188 -16.68 34.71 14.47
CA ASN A 188 -17.57 35.10 13.38
C ASN A 188 -17.75 34.04 12.27
N LYS A 189 -18.16 32.81 12.62
CA LYS A 189 -18.38 31.68 11.68
C LYS A 189 -17.14 31.18 10.91
N LYS A 190 -15.94 31.58 11.32
CA LYS A 190 -14.67 31.02 10.83
C LYS A 190 -14.14 30.05 11.86
N THR A 191 -13.62 28.93 11.40
CA THR A 191 -12.88 28.00 12.25
C THR A 191 -11.45 27.91 11.73
N VAL A 192 -10.53 28.52 12.47
CA VAL A 192 -9.10 28.35 12.25
C VAL A 192 -8.65 27.16 13.11
N VAL A 193 -8.03 26.17 12.48
CA VAL A 193 -7.47 25.00 13.16
C VAL A 193 -6.00 24.90 12.79
N HIS A 194 -5.14 24.89 13.79
CA HIS A 194 -3.73 24.59 13.62
C HIS A 194 -3.46 23.17 14.13
N TYR A 195 -2.66 22.40 13.41
CA TYR A 195 -2.18 21.09 13.88
C TYR A 195 -0.81 20.77 13.29
N SER A 196 -0.01 20.02 14.05
CA SER A 196 1.26 19.46 13.58
C SER A 196 1.04 18.07 12.98
N THR A 197 1.82 17.68 11.97
CA THR A 197 1.94 16.30 11.42
C THR A 197 0.74 15.63 10.72
N GLY A 198 -0.49 16.17 10.76
CA GLY A 198 -1.66 15.59 10.07
C GLY A 198 -2.47 14.62 10.93
N THR A 199 -3.26 13.73 10.30
CA THR A 199 -4.00 12.68 11.01
C THR A 199 -3.02 11.67 11.61
N TYR A 200 -3.04 11.56 12.93
CA TYR A 200 -2.26 10.59 13.71
C TYR A 200 -2.80 9.17 13.51
N ASN A 201 -2.65 8.64 12.30
CA ASN A 201 -2.88 7.21 12.07
C ASN A 201 -1.81 6.42 12.84
N ARG A 202 -2.26 5.53 13.73
CA ARG A 202 -1.39 4.73 14.61
C ARG A 202 -0.42 3.83 13.84
N ALA A 203 -0.74 3.50 12.59
CA ALA A 203 0.03 2.56 11.76
C ALA A 203 0.94 3.23 10.71
N LYS A 204 0.86 4.55 10.48
CA LYS A 204 1.60 5.22 9.39
C LYS A 204 2.64 6.22 9.91
N PRO A 205 3.75 6.43 9.19
CA PRO A 205 4.68 7.51 9.51
C PRO A 205 3.98 8.88 9.56
N ALA A 206 4.38 9.72 10.50
CA ALA A 206 3.92 11.10 10.64
C ALA A 206 4.60 12.00 9.60
N ASN A 207 3.93 13.07 9.20
CA ASN A 207 4.45 14.00 8.21
C ASN A 207 5.43 14.99 8.83
N TRP A 208 6.54 15.29 8.14
CA TRP A 208 7.49 16.34 8.56
C TRP A 208 7.00 17.74 8.16
N ARG A 209 5.89 18.19 8.77
CA ARG A 209 5.30 19.52 8.55
C ARG A 209 4.39 19.96 9.69
N ASP A 210 4.19 21.27 9.78
CA ASP A 210 3.12 21.92 10.53
C ASP A 210 2.06 22.47 9.55
N THR A 211 0.80 22.57 10.00
CA THR A 211 -0.32 22.95 9.14
C THR A 211 -1.31 23.87 9.84
N LEU A 212 -1.61 24.99 9.18
CA LEU A 212 -2.71 25.89 9.50
C LEU A 212 -3.84 25.65 8.50
N VAL A 213 -5.05 25.38 8.99
CA VAL A 213 -6.27 25.26 8.19
C VAL A 213 -7.23 26.37 8.54
N CYS A 214 -7.65 27.14 7.54
CA CYS A 214 -8.74 28.10 7.65
C CYS A 214 -9.99 27.49 7.01
N ARG A 215 -10.99 27.15 7.84
CA ARG A 215 -12.31 26.70 7.39
C ARG A 215 -13.31 27.85 7.45
N PHE A 216 -14.08 28.01 6.38
CA PHE A 216 -15.22 28.91 6.30
C PHE A 216 -16.48 28.05 6.48
N THR A 217 -17.18 28.20 7.61
CA THR A 217 -18.07 27.13 8.11
C THR A 217 -19.53 27.19 7.67
N ASP A 218 -19.96 28.22 6.96
CA ASP A 218 -21.35 28.36 6.47
C ASP A 218 -21.47 28.44 4.94
N GLY A 219 -20.38 28.26 4.20
CA GLY A 219 -20.35 28.40 2.73
C GLY A 219 -20.55 29.83 2.23
N VAL A 220 -20.75 30.79 3.13
CA VAL A 220 -20.80 32.21 2.80
C VAL A 220 -19.46 32.78 3.23
N VAL A 221 -18.51 32.75 2.31
CA VAL A 221 -17.23 33.41 2.52
C VAL A 221 -17.43 34.88 2.24
N ASP A 222 -17.40 35.73 3.26
CA ASP A 222 -17.24 37.17 3.01
C ASP A 222 -15.92 37.36 2.25
N PRO A 223 -15.93 37.88 1.01
CA PRO A 223 -14.70 38.10 0.27
C PRO A 223 -13.68 38.90 1.09
N GLY A 224 -14.16 39.85 1.90
CA GLY A 224 -13.42 40.64 2.89
C GLY A 224 -12.50 39.85 3.81
N ASP A 225 -12.88 38.61 4.10
CA ASP A 225 -12.27 37.74 5.10
C ASP A 225 -11.21 36.79 4.54
N LEU A 226 -11.15 36.65 3.22
CA LEU A 226 -10.10 35.91 2.52
C LEU A 226 -8.86 36.80 2.38
N PRO A 227 -7.64 36.24 2.52
CA PRO A 227 -6.45 36.89 1.97
C PRO A 227 -6.74 37.33 0.54
N ILE A 228 -6.29 38.52 0.14
CA ILE A 228 -6.56 39.03 -1.22
C ILE A 228 -6.10 38.02 -2.28
N ILE A 229 -5.05 37.22 -2.03
CA ILE A 229 -4.70 36.12 -2.94
C ILE A 229 -5.80 35.10 -3.04
N CYS A 230 -6.40 34.69 -1.92
CA CYS A 230 -7.50 33.75 -1.97
C CYS A 230 -8.69 34.38 -2.69
N ARG A 231 -8.95 35.68 -2.53
CA ARG A 231 -10.03 36.38 -3.26
C ARG A 231 -9.76 36.51 -4.76
N ASP A 232 -8.52 36.84 -5.16
CA ASP A 232 -8.13 37.06 -6.55
C ASP A 232 -7.78 35.76 -7.28
N ALA A 233 -7.26 34.74 -6.56
CA ALA A 233 -7.15 33.37 -7.04
C ALA A 233 -8.51 32.67 -7.08
N MET A 234 -9.43 33.07 -6.18
CA MET A 234 -10.88 32.88 -6.35
C MET A 234 -11.52 33.97 -7.22
N GLY A 235 -10.76 34.58 -8.14
CA GLY A 235 -11.32 35.06 -9.41
C GLY A 235 -11.87 33.86 -10.17
N GLU A 236 -12.88 33.21 -9.58
CA GLU A 236 -13.36 31.86 -9.83
C GLU A 236 -13.80 31.70 -11.28
N ASP A 237 -14.12 32.78 -11.98
CA ASP A 237 -14.58 32.76 -13.37
C ASP A 237 -13.51 32.39 -14.41
N ILE A 238 -12.23 32.75 -14.22
CA ILE A 238 -11.25 32.56 -15.31
C ILE A 238 -10.85 31.10 -15.44
N LEU A 239 -10.34 30.49 -14.36
CA LEU A 239 -9.86 29.10 -14.40
C LEU A 239 -11.02 28.10 -14.51
N SER A 240 -12.14 28.31 -13.80
CA SER A 240 -13.32 27.46 -13.97
C SER A 240 -13.90 27.57 -15.38
N GLY A 241 -13.91 28.78 -15.94
CA GLY A 241 -14.31 29.07 -17.31
C GLY A 241 -13.49 28.31 -18.33
N LEU A 242 -12.17 28.42 -18.20
CA LEU A 242 -11.23 27.73 -19.09
C LEU A 242 -11.31 26.21 -18.94
N LEU A 243 -11.55 25.68 -17.74
CA LEU A 243 -11.75 24.23 -17.53
C LEU A 243 -13.07 23.73 -18.13
N SER A 244 -14.15 24.49 -17.99
CA SER A 244 -15.44 24.15 -18.60
C SER A 244 -15.33 24.16 -20.13
N GLU A 245 -14.69 25.19 -20.70
CA GLU A 245 -14.41 25.28 -22.14
C GLU A 245 -13.47 24.16 -22.62
N ALA A 246 -12.47 23.79 -21.81
CA ALA A 246 -11.59 22.66 -22.11
C ALA A 246 -12.36 21.34 -22.19
N LEU A 247 -13.46 21.21 -21.43
CA LEU A 247 -14.39 20.10 -21.55
C LEU A 247 -15.34 20.20 -22.76
N GLY A 248 -15.34 21.32 -23.47
CA GLY A 248 -16.29 21.59 -24.56
C GLY A 248 -17.66 22.06 -24.08
N LEU A 249 -17.75 22.52 -22.83
CA LEU A 249 -18.97 23.00 -22.18
C LEU A 249 -19.01 24.54 -22.17
N SER A 250 -20.15 25.11 -21.78
CA SER A 250 -20.26 26.56 -21.54
C SER A 250 -19.31 26.97 -20.42
N SER A 251 -18.73 28.17 -20.48
CA SER A 251 -17.73 28.64 -19.51
C SER A 251 -18.24 28.62 -18.06
N ASP A 252 -19.53 28.81 -17.86
CA ASP A 252 -20.17 28.81 -16.54
C ASP A 252 -20.59 27.40 -16.06
N HIS A 253 -20.40 26.34 -16.85
CA HIS A 253 -20.96 25.03 -16.56
C HIS A 253 -20.51 24.47 -15.21
N LEU A 254 -19.19 24.40 -14.94
CA LEU A 254 -18.65 23.85 -13.69
C LEU A 254 -19.09 24.67 -12.46
N THR A 255 -19.24 25.99 -12.61
CA THR A 255 -19.77 26.89 -11.58
C THR A 255 -21.26 26.66 -11.33
N ASN A 256 -22.05 26.47 -12.39
CA ASN A 256 -23.48 26.18 -12.29
C ASN A 256 -23.76 24.83 -11.60
N ILE A 257 -22.89 23.84 -11.81
CA ILE A 257 -22.93 22.56 -11.07
C ILE A 257 -22.18 22.63 -9.73
N LYS A 258 -21.85 23.83 -9.24
CA LYS A 258 -21.39 24.08 -7.87
C LYS A 258 -20.13 23.32 -7.47
N CYS A 259 -19.20 23.15 -8.42
CA CYS A 259 -17.91 22.50 -8.17
C CYS A 259 -17.01 23.28 -7.19
N PHE A 260 -17.16 24.60 -7.09
CA PHE A 260 -16.16 25.47 -6.46
C PHE A 260 -16.68 26.31 -5.28
N GLU A 261 -17.86 26.01 -4.73
CA GLU A 261 -18.57 26.88 -3.79
C GLU A 261 -17.88 27.12 -2.44
N THR A 262 -17.13 26.15 -1.92
CA THR A 262 -16.54 26.25 -0.58
C THR A 262 -15.02 26.14 -0.67
N PRO A 263 -14.29 27.26 -0.67
CA PRO A 263 -12.83 27.22 -0.60
C PRO A 263 -12.38 26.77 0.79
N ARG A 264 -11.28 26.03 0.85
CA ARG A 264 -10.56 25.75 2.10
C ARG A 264 -9.10 26.12 1.90
N LEU A 265 -8.65 27.09 2.68
CA LEU A 265 -7.25 27.49 2.69
C LEU A 265 -6.48 26.64 3.68
N VAL A 266 -5.39 26.04 3.21
CA VAL A 266 -4.47 25.25 4.02
C VAL A 266 -3.05 25.77 3.77
N CYS A 267 -2.41 26.19 4.84
CA CYS A 267 -1.07 26.73 4.81
C CYS A 267 -0.13 25.73 5.49
N HIS A 268 0.91 25.30 4.78
CA HIS A 268 1.87 24.33 5.27
C HIS A 268 3.22 25.00 5.53
N TYR A 269 3.86 24.56 6.62
CA TYR A 269 5.20 24.94 7.01
C TYR A 269 6.05 23.67 7.15
N TYR A 270 7.14 23.61 6.40
CA TYR A 270 8.05 22.47 6.35
C TYR A 270 9.41 22.93 6.88
N PRO A 271 9.72 22.64 8.15
CA PRO A 271 11.02 22.99 8.71
C PRO A 271 12.15 22.17 8.04
N PRO A 272 13.40 22.66 8.05
CA PRO A 272 14.53 21.89 7.57
C PRO A 272 14.63 20.56 8.33
N CYS A 273 14.91 19.48 7.60
CA CYS A 273 15.01 18.13 8.13
C CYS A 273 16.47 17.67 8.14
N PRO A 274 17.00 17.10 9.24
CA PRO A 274 18.38 16.60 9.28
C PRO A 274 18.57 15.32 8.45
N GLU A 275 17.51 14.53 8.24
CA GLU A 275 17.52 13.29 7.46
C GLU A 275 16.41 13.30 6.38
N PRO A 276 16.47 14.22 5.40
CA PRO A 276 15.37 14.46 4.45
C PRO A 276 15.07 13.27 3.53
N GLN A 277 16.01 12.32 3.41
CA GLN A 277 15.85 11.06 2.67
C GLN A 277 14.97 10.03 3.40
N LEU A 278 14.79 10.17 4.71
CA LEU A 278 14.04 9.23 5.54
C LEU A 278 12.59 9.66 5.78
N THR A 279 12.19 10.86 5.39
CA THR A 279 10.84 11.38 5.67
C THR A 279 10.25 12.19 4.53
N LEU A 280 8.95 12.48 4.62
CA LEU A 280 8.20 13.26 3.65
C LEU A 280 7.46 14.38 4.37
N GLY A 281 7.37 15.53 3.70
CA GLY A 281 6.47 16.60 4.11
C GLY A 281 5.02 16.21 3.90
N VAL A 282 4.72 15.54 2.79
CA VAL A 282 3.41 14.92 2.53
C VAL A 282 3.63 13.61 1.75
N PRO A 283 3.05 12.48 2.18
CA PRO A 283 3.13 11.21 1.46
C PRO A 283 2.36 11.29 0.14
N GLU A 284 2.51 10.25 -0.68
CA GLU A 284 1.76 10.12 -1.91
C GLU A 284 0.24 10.11 -1.65
N HIS A 285 -0.49 10.91 -2.42
CA HIS A 285 -1.95 10.97 -2.39
C HIS A 285 -2.47 11.64 -3.66
N SER A 286 -3.77 11.50 -3.90
CA SER A 286 -4.55 12.39 -4.76
C SER A 286 -5.44 13.30 -3.90
N ASP A 287 -5.88 14.42 -4.46
CA ASP A 287 -6.78 15.34 -3.77
C ASP A 287 -8.24 14.91 -3.98
N PRO A 288 -9.05 14.75 -2.92
CA PRO A 288 -10.42 14.22 -3.03
C PRO A 288 -11.45 15.27 -3.49
N TYR A 289 -11.02 16.40 -4.03
CA TYR A 289 -11.88 17.55 -4.36
C TYR A 289 -11.88 17.81 -5.88
N PHE A 290 -12.44 18.95 -6.32
CA PHE A 290 -12.49 19.26 -7.76
C PHE A 290 -11.16 19.84 -8.26
N GLN A 291 -10.64 20.82 -7.54
CA GLN A 291 -9.42 21.53 -7.94
C GLN A 291 -8.67 22.02 -6.70
N THR A 292 -7.35 21.98 -6.79
CA THR A 292 -6.46 22.64 -5.84
C THR A 292 -5.64 23.71 -6.56
N VAL A 293 -5.61 24.91 -5.97
CA VAL A 293 -4.74 26.02 -6.40
C VAL A 293 -3.64 26.19 -5.37
N LEU A 294 -2.39 25.96 -5.76
CA LEU A 294 -1.25 25.96 -4.87
C LEU A 294 -0.29 27.10 -5.19
N LEU A 295 -0.03 27.92 -4.18
CA LEU A 295 1.10 28.84 -4.13
C LEU A 295 2.22 28.22 -3.30
N GLN A 296 3.44 28.21 -3.82
CA GLN A 296 4.63 27.68 -3.15
C GLN A 296 5.79 28.67 -3.23
N ASP A 297 6.75 28.52 -2.32
CA ASP A 297 8.02 29.25 -2.37
C ASP A 297 9.00 28.70 -3.42
N ASN A 298 10.22 29.25 -3.39
CA ASN A 298 11.29 28.90 -4.32
C ASN A 298 12.14 27.69 -3.89
N ILE A 299 11.82 27.03 -2.76
CA ILE A 299 12.55 25.84 -2.28
C ILE A 299 12.06 24.58 -3.01
N GLY A 300 10.77 24.52 -3.35
CA GLY A 300 10.18 23.40 -4.07
C GLY A 300 10.09 22.13 -3.23
N GLY A 301 10.05 20.96 -3.86
CA GLY A 301 9.88 19.66 -3.18
C GLY A 301 8.54 18.98 -3.45
N LEU A 302 7.59 19.67 -4.09
CA LEU A 302 6.43 19.04 -4.70
C LEU A 302 6.87 18.11 -5.83
N GLN A 303 6.34 16.89 -5.85
CA GLN A 303 6.53 15.93 -6.92
C GLN A 303 5.19 15.36 -7.37
N VAL A 304 5.00 15.21 -8.67
CA VAL A 304 3.84 14.56 -9.28
C VAL A 304 4.26 13.23 -9.90
N LEU A 305 3.41 12.22 -9.77
CA LEU A 305 3.61 10.92 -10.40
C LEU A 305 3.09 10.99 -11.84
N HIS A 306 3.98 10.86 -12.82
CA HIS A 306 3.61 10.85 -14.22
C HIS A 306 4.38 9.75 -14.95
N LYS A 307 3.66 8.89 -15.70
CA LYS A 307 4.23 7.75 -16.44
C LYS A 307 5.12 6.84 -15.57
N ASN A 308 4.71 6.59 -14.32
CA ASN A 308 5.47 5.81 -13.32
C ASN A 308 6.82 6.42 -12.91
N TYR A 309 6.98 7.72 -13.06
CA TYR A 309 8.11 8.47 -12.52
C TYR A 309 7.63 9.58 -11.60
N TRP A 310 8.35 9.81 -10.51
CA TRP A 310 8.25 11.05 -9.76
C TRP A 310 8.92 12.18 -10.54
N VAL A 311 8.13 13.19 -10.89
CA VAL A 311 8.58 14.39 -11.60
C VAL A 311 8.52 15.56 -10.63
N SER A 312 9.63 16.27 -10.45
CA SER A 312 9.67 17.43 -9.56
C SER A 312 8.99 18.63 -10.22
N VAL A 313 8.16 19.33 -9.44
CA VAL A 313 7.53 20.57 -9.89
C VAL A 313 8.48 21.72 -9.56
N THR A 314 9.16 22.24 -10.58
CA THR A 314 10.11 23.36 -10.42
C THR A 314 9.35 24.63 -10.02
N PRO A 315 9.68 25.27 -8.89
CA PRO A 315 9.09 26.56 -8.54
C PRO A 315 9.36 27.61 -9.60
N LEU A 316 8.33 28.39 -9.94
CA LEU A 316 8.42 29.52 -10.86
C LEU A 316 7.88 30.76 -10.14
N GLU A 317 8.63 31.86 -10.19
CA GLU A 317 8.21 33.11 -9.56
C GLU A 317 6.92 33.62 -10.17
N GLY A 318 5.95 33.99 -9.32
CA GLY A 318 4.65 34.47 -9.75
C GLY A 318 3.73 33.41 -10.35
N ALA A 319 4.08 32.12 -10.28
CA ALA A 319 3.25 31.04 -10.79
C ALA A 319 2.35 30.42 -9.70
N LEU A 320 1.21 29.89 -10.15
CA LEU A 320 0.35 29.01 -9.34
C LEU A 320 0.39 27.60 -9.92
N THR A 321 0.42 26.59 -9.07
CA THR A 321 0.27 25.19 -9.48
C THR A 321 -1.20 24.79 -9.34
N ILE A 322 -1.80 24.31 -10.43
CA ILE A 322 -3.16 23.81 -10.50
C ILE A 322 -3.10 22.29 -10.48
N ASN A 323 -3.87 21.66 -9.58
CA ASN A 323 -4.06 20.22 -9.52
C ASN A 323 -5.54 19.88 -9.72
N ILE A 324 -5.81 18.90 -10.57
CA ILE A 324 -7.12 18.28 -10.75
C ILE A 324 -7.30 17.23 -9.66
N GLY A 325 -8.46 17.22 -9.01
CA GLY A 325 -8.77 16.23 -7.97
C GLY A 325 -9.75 15.15 -8.41
N ASP A 326 -10.00 14.22 -7.50
CA ASP A 326 -10.76 12.99 -7.74
C ASP A 326 -12.20 13.26 -8.17
N LEU A 327 -12.86 14.29 -7.61
CA LEU A 327 -14.23 14.62 -7.99
C LEU A 327 -14.30 15.19 -9.42
N MET A 328 -13.28 15.93 -9.86
CA MET A 328 -13.20 16.40 -11.25
C MET A 328 -12.99 15.22 -12.21
N GLN A 329 -12.09 14.30 -11.87
CA GLN A 329 -11.92 13.06 -12.65
C GLN A 329 -13.23 12.26 -12.72
N LEU A 330 -13.99 12.19 -11.62
CA LEU A 330 -15.27 11.50 -11.55
C LEU A 330 -16.31 12.12 -12.50
N ILE A 331 -16.55 13.44 -12.41
CA ILE A 331 -17.59 14.09 -13.24
C ILE A 331 -17.19 14.14 -14.71
N THR A 332 -15.89 14.17 -15.01
CA THR A 332 -15.39 14.15 -16.40
C THR A 332 -15.29 12.74 -16.98
N ASN A 333 -15.78 11.73 -16.24
CA ASN A 333 -15.71 10.32 -16.62
C ASN A 333 -14.30 9.90 -17.06
N ASP A 334 -13.31 10.25 -16.25
CA ASP A 334 -11.91 9.89 -16.45
C ASP A 334 -11.21 10.66 -17.59
N ARG A 335 -11.86 11.68 -18.16
CA ARG A 335 -11.22 12.54 -19.17
C ARG A 335 -10.14 13.41 -18.55
N PHE A 336 -10.44 14.17 -17.50
CA PHE A 336 -9.41 14.83 -16.70
C PHE A 336 -8.87 13.89 -15.63
N LYS A 337 -7.57 13.96 -15.34
CA LYS A 337 -6.90 13.02 -14.44
C LYS A 337 -6.60 13.68 -13.10
N SER A 338 -6.94 13.00 -12.02
CA SER A 338 -6.52 13.36 -10.67
C SER A 338 -5.06 13.00 -10.48
N ALA A 339 -4.21 13.99 -10.17
CA ALA A 339 -2.77 13.75 -10.10
C ALA A 339 -2.36 13.19 -8.74
N VAL A 340 -1.70 12.02 -8.75
CA VAL A 340 -1.03 11.49 -7.57
C VAL A 340 0.26 12.29 -7.34
N HIS A 341 0.43 12.84 -6.15
CA HIS A 341 1.54 13.73 -5.83
C HIS A 341 2.01 13.57 -4.38
N ARG A 342 3.24 14.02 -4.09
CA ARG A 342 3.86 14.00 -2.76
C ARG A 342 4.70 15.25 -2.54
N VAL A 343 5.11 15.51 -1.31
CA VAL A 343 6.05 16.60 -0.98
C VAL A 343 7.24 16.02 -0.22
N LYS A 344 8.44 16.18 -0.78
CA LYS A 344 9.70 15.78 -0.14
C LYS A 344 10.03 16.70 1.03
N ALA A 345 10.59 16.12 2.09
CA ALA A 345 11.31 16.90 3.08
C ALA A 345 12.62 17.46 2.48
N GLN A 346 13.07 18.60 2.98
CA GLN A 346 14.27 19.30 2.50
C GLN A 346 15.21 19.53 3.67
N GLY A 347 16.53 19.44 3.42
CA GLY A 347 17.55 19.81 4.42
C GLY A 347 17.73 21.32 4.57
N VAL A 348 17.23 22.08 3.59
CA VAL A 348 17.22 23.55 3.59
C VAL A 348 15.78 24.04 3.76
N GLY A 349 15.60 25.17 4.43
CA GLY A 349 14.27 25.65 4.80
C GLY A 349 14.29 26.91 5.67
N PRO A 350 13.13 27.32 6.20
CA PRO A 350 11.85 26.62 6.08
C PRO A 350 11.22 26.75 4.69
N ARG A 351 10.54 25.68 4.24
CA ARG A 351 9.67 25.75 3.06
C ARG A 351 8.24 26.11 3.49
N VAL A 352 7.57 26.96 2.74
CA VAL A 352 6.15 27.31 2.95
C VAL A 352 5.31 27.17 1.69
N SER A 353 4.03 26.83 1.87
CA SER A 353 3.05 26.82 0.78
C SER A 353 1.65 27.12 1.28
N ALA A 354 0.81 27.70 0.40
CA ALA A 354 -0.59 27.96 0.64
C ALA A 354 -1.43 27.30 -0.47
N ALA A 355 -2.28 26.34 -0.07
CA ALA A 355 -3.16 25.60 -0.96
C ALA A 355 -4.61 26.00 -0.72
N ILE A 356 -5.34 26.29 -1.79
CA ILE A 356 -6.79 26.49 -1.78
C ILE A 356 -7.42 25.25 -2.39
N PHE A 357 -8.17 24.51 -1.59
CA PHE A 357 -8.98 23.38 -2.05
C PHE A 357 -10.38 23.87 -2.34
N LEU A 358 -10.85 23.68 -3.57
CA LEU A 358 -12.19 24.06 -3.97
C LEU A 358 -13.14 22.87 -3.80
N HIS A 359 -14.06 23.01 -2.84
CA HIS A 359 -15.04 22.01 -2.49
C HIS A 359 -16.42 22.33 -3.07
N PRO A 360 -17.27 21.31 -3.23
CA PRO A 360 -18.69 21.51 -3.39
C PRO A 360 -19.38 22.06 -2.12
N VAL A 361 -20.65 22.44 -2.29
CA VAL A 361 -21.62 23.04 -1.34
C VAL A 361 -21.46 22.60 0.14
N PRO A 362 -21.79 23.45 1.13
CA PRO A 362 -21.70 23.10 2.55
C PRO A 362 -22.48 21.85 2.95
N LYS A 363 -22.04 21.22 4.05
CA LYS A 363 -22.58 20.00 4.65
C LYS A 363 -24.11 19.93 4.81
N ASN A 364 -24.79 21.08 4.83
CA ASN A 364 -26.22 21.16 5.05
C ASN A 364 -27.06 20.99 3.77
N GLN A 365 -26.42 20.83 2.60
CA GLN A 365 -27.09 20.57 1.32
C GLN A 365 -26.38 19.43 0.57
N PRO A 366 -26.76 18.16 0.81
CA PRO A 366 -26.10 17.03 0.19
C PRO A 366 -26.31 17.08 -1.34
N ARG A 367 -25.21 17.05 -2.08
CA ARG A 367 -25.21 17.00 -3.55
C ARG A 367 -24.52 15.72 -4.03
N TYR A 368 -25.12 15.15 -5.07
CA TYR A 368 -24.60 14.01 -5.78
C TYR A 368 -23.82 14.47 -7.00
N TYR A 369 -22.68 13.81 -7.22
CA TYR A 369 -21.85 14.02 -8.40
C TYR A 369 -21.67 12.69 -9.11
N GLY A 370 -21.86 12.72 -10.42
CA GLY A 370 -21.67 11.60 -11.34
C GLY A 370 -21.06 12.09 -12.65
N PRO A 371 -20.68 11.17 -13.55
CA PRO A 371 -20.28 11.52 -14.91
C PRO A 371 -21.28 12.46 -15.60
N LEU A 372 -20.79 13.57 -16.17
CA LEU A 372 -21.60 14.55 -16.88
C LEU A 372 -22.17 13.92 -18.15
N ASN A 373 -23.49 14.00 -18.34
CA ASN A 373 -24.18 13.42 -19.49
C ASN A 373 -23.69 14.01 -20.81
N GLU A 374 -23.32 15.28 -20.82
CA GLU A 374 -22.77 16.02 -21.95
C GLU A 374 -21.43 15.46 -22.44
N LEU A 375 -20.71 14.72 -21.59
CA LEU A 375 -19.41 14.12 -21.89
C LEU A 375 -19.50 12.63 -22.22
N LEU A 376 -20.69 12.02 -22.09
CA LEU A 376 -20.92 10.61 -22.40
C LEU A 376 -21.39 10.44 -23.84
N SER A 377 -20.82 9.47 -24.56
CA SER A 377 -21.39 9.04 -25.83
C SER A 377 -22.64 8.18 -25.58
N PRO A 378 -23.59 8.08 -26.53
CA PRO A 378 -24.82 7.28 -26.35
C PRO A 378 -24.61 5.80 -25.99
N ASN A 379 -23.43 5.26 -26.32
CA ASN A 379 -23.07 3.86 -26.06
C ASN A 379 -22.10 3.69 -24.87
N ASP A 380 -21.65 4.79 -24.24
CA ASP A 380 -20.68 4.72 -23.15
C ASP A 380 -21.37 4.33 -21.85
N LYS A 381 -20.80 3.32 -21.18
CA LYS A 381 -21.17 3.05 -19.79
C LYS A 381 -20.37 4.00 -18.88
N PRO A 382 -21.01 4.70 -17.94
CA PRO A 382 -20.29 5.54 -16.98
C PRO A 382 -19.30 4.69 -16.18
N LEU A 383 -18.06 5.16 -16.06
CA LEU A 383 -17.01 4.48 -15.31
C LEU A 383 -17.22 4.62 -13.80
N TYR A 384 -17.84 5.72 -13.39
CA TYR A 384 -18.11 6.03 -12.00
C TYR A 384 -19.60 5.94 -11.68
N LYS A 385 -19.89 5.51 -10.45
CA LYS A 385 -21.22 5.65 -9.88
C LYS A 385 -21.40 7.08 -9.40
N GLU A 386 -22.62 7.57 -9.50
CA GLU A 386 -23.01 8.78 -8.79
C GLU A 386 -22.79 8.61 -7.29
N THR A 387 -22.18 9.59 -6.65
CA THR A 387 -21.79 9.51 -5.23
C THR A 387 -22.00 10.85 -4.53
N GLN A 388 -22.33 10.78 -3.24
CA GLN A 388 -22.35 11.97 -2.40
C GLN A 388 -20.91 12.34 -2.00
N GLN A 389 -20.58 13.63 -2.05
CA GLN A 389 -19.25 14.14 -1.67
C GLN A 389 -18.80 13.66 -0.28
N GLU A 390 -19.70 13.69 0.71
CA GLU A 390 -19.37 13.33 2.09
C GLU A 390 -19.06 11.85 2.23
N GLU A 391 -19.81 10.99 1.54
CA GLU A 391 -19.54 9.56 1.47
C GLU A 391 -18.20 9.30 0.79
N TYR A 392 -17.94 9.97 -0.35
CA TYR A 392 -16.66 9.87 -1.04
C TYR A 392 -15.49 10.28 -0.15
N LEU A 393 -15.61 11.41 0.55
CA LEU A 393 -14.56 11.91 1.45
C LEU A 393 -14.36 10.97 2.65
N ALA A 394 -15.45 10.45 3.24
CA ALA A 394 -15.37 9.46 4.31
C ALA A 394 -14.65 8.19 3.84
N CYS A 395 -14.99 7.70 2.64
CA CYS A 395 -14.32 6.55 2.03
C CYS A 395 -12.86 6.84 1.68
N HIS A 396 -12.54 8.02 1.15
CA HIS A 396 -11.16 8.41 0.84
C HIS A 396 -10.31 8.48 2.11
N LEU A 397 -10.85 9.02 3.21
CA LEU A 397 -10.19 9.05 4.51
C LEU A 397 -10.05 7.64 5.11
N ALA A 398 -11.08 6.80 5.02
CA ALA A 398 -11.04 5.41 5.49
C ALA A 398 -10.11 4.52 4.65
N ARG A 399 -9.99 4.72 3.33
CA ARG A 399 -9.00 4.02 2.48
C ARG A 399 -7.56 4.38 2.85
N LYS A 400 -7.33 5.61 3.32
CA LYS A 400 -6.04 5.96 3.95
C LYS A 400 -5.80 5.20 5.26
N GLU A 401 -6.82 4.58 5.85
CA GLU A 401 -6.71 3.70 7.02
C GLU A 401 -6.62 2.21 6.63
N GLU A 402 -7.33 1.75 5.59
CA GLU A 402 -7.41 0.34 5.14
C GLU A 402 -6.24 -0.15 4.26
N THR A 403 -5.41 0.76 3.74
CA THR A 403 -4.25 0.41 2.90
C THR A 403 -3.05 -0.16 3.67
N CYS A 404 -3.19 -0.39 4.97
CA CYS A 404 -2.13 -0.98 5.78
C CYS A 404 -2.25 -2.50 5.79
N VAL A 405 -1.18 -3.16 5.35
CA VAL A 405 -0.85 -4.51 5.79
C VAL A 405 -0.91 -4.51 7.32
N PRO A 406 -1.82 -5.27 7.97
CA PRO A 406 -1.91 -5.27 9.43
C PRO A 406 -0.54 -5.55 10.04
N ALA A 407 -0.21 -4.92 11.17
CA ALA A 407 1.13 -5.01 11.78
C ALA A 407 1.62 -6.46 11.97
N LEU A 408 0.68 -7.39 12.18
CA LEU A 408 0.94 -8.82 12.26
C LEU A 408 1.65 -9.38 11.00
N PHE A 409 1.40 -8.82 9.81
CA PHE A 409 1.99 -9.24 8.53
C PHE A 409 3.17 -8.38 8.07
N VAL A 410 3.57 -7.37 8.85
CA VAL A 410 4.68 -6.47 8.51
C VAL A 410 5.98 -7.08 9.00
N HIS A 411 6.85 -7.47 8.06
CA HIS A 411 8.19 -7.94 8.39
C HIS A 411 9.11 -6.76 8.71
N PRO A 412 9.93 -6.82 9.79
CA PRO A 412 11.00 -5.85 10.03
C PRO A 412 11.90 -5.80 8.79
N SER A 413 12.22 -4.60 8.31
CA SER A 413 13.04 -4.37 7.11
C SER A 413 14.51 -4.78 7.26
N ASP A 414 14.85 -5.55 8.30
CA ASP A 414 16.21 -5.95 8.62
C ASP A 414 16.69 -7.02 7.64
N GLY A 415 17.16 -6.55 6.49
CA GLY A 415 18.06 -7.30 5.63
C GLY A 415 17.42 -8.23 4.61
N ILE A 416 16.15 -8.06 4.21
CA ILE A 416 15.64 -8.70 2.99
C ILE A 416 16.29 -7.99 1.79
N PRO A 417 17.21 -8.61 1.06
CA PRO A 417 17.76 -8.01 -0.14
C PRO A 417 16.61 -7.87 -1.14
N THR A 418 16.37 -6.66 -1.63
CA THR A 418 15.52 -6.47 -2.80
C THR A 418 16.09 -7.33 -3.93
N ALA A 419 15.21 -8.00 -4.69
CA ALA A 419 15.59 -8.88 -5.79
C ALA A 419 16.28 -8.09 -6.93
N SER A 420 17.51 -7.68 -6.70
CA SER A 420 18.53 -7.52 -7.71
C SER A 420 19.15 -8.90 -7.85
N SER A 421 19.21 -9.41 -9.08
CA SER A 421 19.82 -10.68 -9.45
C SER A 421 21.09 -10.92 -8.62
N ALA A 422 21.06 -11.94 -7.76
CA ALA A 422 22.16 -12.24 -6.85
C ALA A 422 23.38 -12.68 -7.67
N PHE A 423 24.27 -11.73 -7.95
CA PHE A 423 25.55 -11.97 -8.62
C PHE A 423 26.61 -12.28 -7.56
N LEU A 424 27.12 -13.51 -7.57
CA LEU A 424 28.29 -13.91 -6.80
C LEU A 424 29.45 -14.05 -7.79
N GLY A 425 30.37 -13.08 -7.81
CA GLY A 425 31.53 -13.11 -8.71
C GLY A 425 31.19 -13.02 -10.20
N GLY A 426 30.11 -12.34 -10.58
CA GLY A 426 29.69 -12.17 -11.99
C GLY A 426 28.91 -13.34 -12.59
N ILE A 427 28.55 -14.34 -11.77
CA ILE A 427 27.70 -15.46 -12.19
C ILE A 427 26.30 -15.25 -11.62
N GLU A 428 25.28 -15.32 -12.49
CA GLU A 428 23.88 -15.33 -12.08
C GLU A 428 23.58 -16.64 -11.36
N LEU A 429 23.20 -16.55 -10.09
CA LEU A 429 22.81 -17.71 -9.30
C LEU A 429 21.41 -18.18 -9.71
N GLN A 430 21.33 -19.30 -10.43
CA GLN A 430 20.06 -19.94 -10.80
C GLN A 430 19.84 -21.21 -9.99
N VAL A 431 18.61 -21.38 -9.48
CA VAL A 431 18.19 -22.60 -8.78
C VAL A 431 18.36 -23.80 -9.73
N PRO A 432 19.02 -24.90 -9.32
CA PRO A 432 19.27 -26.03 -10.19
C PRO A 432 17.98 -26.64 -10.76
N VAL A 433 17.98 -26.95 -12.05
CA VAL A 433 16.92 -27.72 -12.73
C VAL A 433 17.48 -29.10 -13.05
N ILE A 434 16.83 -30.15 -12.57
CA ILE A 434 17.27 -31.53 -12.74
C ILE A 434 16.24 -32.26 -13.60
N ASP A 435 16.72 -32.82 -14.70
CA ASP A 435 15.92 -33.63 -15.62
C ASP A 435 15.93 -35.10 -15.17
N LEU A 436 14.75 -35.66 -14.90
CA LEU A 436 14.58 -37.07 -14.52
C LEU A 436 14.38 -38.01 -15.73
N LYS A 437 14.41 -37.49 -16.95
CA LYS A 437 14.41 -38.30 -18.17
C LYS A 437 15.61 -39.24 -18.14
N GLY A 438 15.35 -40.55 -18.29
CA GLY A 438 16.42 -41.55 -18.22
C GLY A 438 16.82 -41.97 -16.80
N TYR A 439 16.09 -41.59 -15.75
CA TYR A 439 16.35 -42.09 -14.39
C TYR A 439 16.28 -43.63 -14.25
N GLN A 440 15.57 -44.29 -15.15
CA GLN A 440 15.51 -45.76 -15.25
C GLN A 440 16.53 -46.36 -16.23
N SER A 441 17.43 -45.55 -16.81
CA SER A 441 18.49 -45.99 -17.73
C SER A 441 19.88 -45.75 -17.13
N ASP A 442 20.92 -45.86 -17.95
CA ASP A 442 22.33 -45.69 -17.57
C ASP A 442 22.65 -44.27 -17.03
N GLN A 443 21.75 -43.30 -17.23
CA GLN A 443 21.88 -41.92 -16.73
C GLN A 443 21.55 -41.78 -15.23
N ARG A 444 21.07 -42.84 -14.57
CA ARG A 444 20.69 -42.82 -13.16
C ARG A 444 21.79 -42.29 -12.24
N ALA A 445 23.05 -42.69 -12.46
CA ALA A 445 24.17 -42.27 -11.62
C ALA A 445 24.41 -40.75 -11.68
N GLU A 446 24.31 -40.17 -12.88
CA GLU A 446 24.47 -38.74 -13.12
C GLU A 446 23.33 -37.93 -12.49
N ILE A 447 22.09 -38.41 -12.63
CA ILE A 447 20.90 -37.78 -12.03
C ILE A 447 21.00 -37.80 -10.49
N VAL A 448 21.42 -38.92 -9.90
CA VAL A 448 21.60 -39.04 -8.44
C VAL A 448 22.70 -38.09 -7.94
N ASP A 449 23.81 -37.98 -8.67
CA ASP A 449 24.88 -37.04 -8.34
C ASP A 449 24.43 -35.58 -8.44
N ALA A 450 23.64 -35.24 -9.48
CA ALA A 450 23.05 -33.91 -9.64
C ALA A 450 22.10 -33.55 -8.48
N ILE A 451 21.23 -34.48 -8.08
CA ILE A 451 20.33 -34.30 -6.91
C ILE A 451 21.15 -34.12 -5.63
N SER A 452 22.18 -34.95 -5.42
CA SER A 452 23.04 -34.84 -4.23
C SER A 452 23.71 -33.48 -4.15
N LYS A 453 24.29 -33.00 -5.27
CA LYS A 453 24.96 -31.69 -5.33
C LYS A 453 23.98 -30.53 -5.13
N ALA A 454 22.79 -30.60 -5.71
CA ALA A 454 21.77 -29.57 -5.54
C ALA A 454 21.24 -29.54 -4.09
N ALA A 455 20.97 -30.70 -3.49
CA ALA A 455 20.55 -30.80 -2.10
C ALA A 455 21.63 -30.30 -1.12
N GLU A 456 22.90 -30.60 -1.37
CA GLU A 456 24.02 -30.16 -0.53
C GLU A 456 24.28 -28.65 -0.62
N LYS A 457 24.25 -28.09 -1.84
CA LYS A 457 24.64 -26.68 -2.08
C LYS A 457 23.49 -25.68 -1.97
N TRP A 458 22.28 -26.08 -2.37
CA TRP A 458 21.12 -25.18 -2.47
C TRP A 458 20.00 -25.53 -1.49
N GLY A 459 19.82 -26.81 -1.15
CA GLY A 459 18.68 -27.26 -0.33
C GLY A 459 17.32 -27.22 -1.05
N ILE A 460 17.25 -26.65 -2.25
CA ILE A 460 16.08 -26.60 -3.14
C ILE A 460 16.51 -26.74 -4.60
N PHE A 461 15.69 -27.39 -5.43
CA PHE A 461 15.91 -27.58 -6.88
C PHE A 461 14.59 -27.88 -7.59
N TYR A 462 14.53 -27.59 -8.89
CA TYR A 462 13.42 -27.99 -9.76
C TYR A 462 13.64 -29.40 -10.31
N LEU A 463 12.55 -30.15 -10.44
CA LEU A 463 12.51 -31.42 -11.16
C LEU A 463 11.68 -31.26 -12.42
N VAL A 464 12.20 -31.74 -13.56
CA VAL A 464 11.45 -31.83 -14.82
C VAL A 464 11.47 -33.26 -15.34
N ASN A 465 10.50 -33.60 -16.21
CA ASN A 465 10.30 -34.96 -16.73
C ASN A 465 10.19 -36.04 -15.63
N HIS A 466 9.64 -35.68 -14.47
CA HIS A 466 9.41 -36.57 -13.33
C HIS A 466 8.30 -37.60 -13.54
N GLY A 467 7.62 -37.57 -14.70
CA GLY A 467 6.59 -38.55 -15.08
C GLY A 467 5.18 -38.26 -14.56
N ILE A 468 4.96 -37.16 -13.83
CA ILE A 468 3.62 -36.70 -13.44
C ILE A 468 3.06 -35.86 -14.60
N PRO A 469 1.90 -36.20 -15.18
CA PRO A 469 1.33 -35.43 -16.29
C PRO A 469 1.04 -33.98 -15.90
N SER A 470 1.30 -33.02 -16.78
CA SER A 470 1.03 -31.60 -16.54
C SER A 470 -0.44 -31.33 -16.20
N SER A 471 -1.36 -32.09 -16.80
CA SER A 471 -2.80 -32.00 -16.51
C SER A 471 -3.17 -32.35 -15.06
N VAL A 472 -2.37 -33.17 -14.37
CA VAL A 472 -2.57 -33.49 -12.94
C VAL A 472 -2.12 -32.31 -12.09
N ILE A 473 -0.98 -31.70 -12.42
CA ILE A 473 -0.45 -30.51 -11.71
C ILE A 473 -1.40 -29.33 -11.88
N GLU A 474 -1.87 -29.08 -13.09
CA GLU A 474 -2.82 -28.00 -13.40
C GLU A 474 -4.13 -28.15 -12.63
N LYS A 475 -4.69 -29.37 -12.61
CA LYS A 475 -5.91 -29.67 -11.83
C LYS A 475 -5.70 -29.45 -10.35
N LEU A 476 -4.57 -29.89 -9.79
CA LEU A 476 -4.25 -29.67 -8.38
C LEU A 476 -4.20 -28.17 -8.03
N LEU A 477 -3.52 -27.36 -8.85
CA LEU A 477 -3.42 -25.92 -8.63
C LEU A 477 -4.78 -25.21 -8.77
N ASP A 478 -5.58 -25.60 -9.77
CA ASP A 478 -6.92 -25.07 -9.99
C ASP A 478 -7.87 -25.41 -8.83
N SER A 479 -7.83 -26.64 -8.31
CA SER A 479 -8.59 -27.07 -7.14
C SER A 479 -8.25 -26.26 -5.88
N VAL A 480 -6.96 -26.06 -5.60
CA VAL A 480 -6.51 -25.24 -4.45
C VAL A 480 -6.97 -23.78 -4.60
N LYS A 481 -6.90 -23.23 -5.81
CA LYS A 481 -7.39 -21.87 -6.09
C LYS A 481 -8.89 -21.76 -5.85
N LYS A 482 -9.67 -22.65 -6.45
CA LYS A 482 -11.14 -22.69 -6.32
C LYS A 482 -11.56 -22.84 -4.87
N PHE A 483 -10.90 -23.70 -4.10
CA PHE A 483 -11.14 -23.82 -2.67
C PHE A 483 -10.92 -22.49 -1.94
N ASN A 484 -9.79 -21.80 -2.16
CA ASN A 484 -9.49 -20.55 -1.47
C ASN A 484 -10.41 -19.38 -1.87
N GLU A 485 -10.94 -19.39 -3.10
CA GLU A 485 -11.93 -18.42 -3.61
C GLU A 485 -13.35 -18.65 -3.07
N GLN A 486 -13.62 -19.75 -2.37
CA GLN A 486 -14.92 -20.00 -1.74
C GLN A 486 -15.20 -19.00 -0.60
N PRO A 487 -16.49 -18.69 -0.37
CA PRO A 487 -16.89 -17.86 0.77
C PRO A 487 -16.50 -18.53 2.10
N LYS A 488 -16.34 -17.72 3.16
CA LYS A 488 -15.86 -18.16 4.47
C LYS A 488 -16.70 -19.32 5.02
N GLU A 489 -18.00 -19.27 4.80
CA GLU A 489 -18.99 -20.25 5.27
C GLU A 489 -18.72 -21.66 4.72
N ALA A 490 -18.18 -21.76 3.50
CA ALA A 490 -17.82 -23.04 2.90
C ALA A 490 -16.46 -23.57 3.42
N LYS A 491 -15.56 -22.67 3.85
CA LYS A 491 -14.23 -23.05 4.34
C LYS A 491 -14.18 -23.33 5.84
N ILE A 492 -15.20 -22.90 6.59
CA ILE A 492 -15.20 -22.93 8.05
C ILE A 492 -15.20 -24.36 8.63
N GLU A 493 -15.74 -25.34 7.91
CA GLU A 493 -15.76 -26.74 8.33
C GLU A 493 -14.35 -27.36 8.38
N PHE A 494 -13.42 -26.82 7.60
CA PHE A 494 -12.02 -27.22 7.60
C PHE A 494 -11.17 -26.36 8.54
N TYR A 495 -11.69 -25.24 9.07
CA TYR A 495 -10.90 -24.30 9.85
C TYR A 495 -10.48 -24.90 11.21
N SER A 496 -9.18 -25.08 11.45
CA SER A 496 -8.67 -25.60 12.71
C SER A 496 -7.28 -25.08 13.05
N HIS A 497 -7.09 -24.66 14.31
CA HIS A 497 -5.78 -24.42 14.92
C HIS A 497 -5.24 -25.64 15.68
N GLU A 498 -6.07 -26.67 15.85
CA GLU A 498 -5.69 -27.93 16.45
C GLU A 498 -5.26 -28.87 15.31
N PHE A 499 -3.95 -29.14 15.20
CA PHE A 499 -3.32 -30.02 14.21
C PHE A 499 -3.68 -31.52 14.41
N LYS A 500 -4.91 -31.80 14.81
CA LYS A 500 -5.43 -33.14 15.12
C LYS A 500 -6.22 -33.74 13.95
N ASN A 501 -6.75 -32.89 13.07
CA ASN A 501 -7.46 -33.34 11.88
C ASN A 501 -6.45 -33.61 10.76
N LYS A 502 -6.69 -34.67 9.98
CA LYS A 502 -5.84 -35.01 8.82
C LYS A 502 -6.00 -34.04 7.65
N VAL A 503 -7.14 -33.35 7.58
CA VAL A 503 -7.38 -32.27 6.63
C VAL A 503 -7.84 -31.04 7.39
N TYR A 504 -7.13 -29.94 7.23
CA TYR A 504 -7.44 -28.70 7.93
C TYR A 504 -6.98 -27.47 7.15
N TYR A 505 -7.70 -26.39 7.34
CA TYR A 505 -7.46 -25.08 6.80
C TYR A 505 -7.15 -24.11 7.93
N TYR A 506 -6.16 -23.24 7.75
CA TYR A 506 -5.91 -22.15 8.68
C TYR A 506 -5.21 -20.99 7.97
N THR A 507 -5.45 -19.79 8.50
CA THR A 507 -4.94 -18.53 7.94
C THR A 507 -3.79 -17.95 8.77
N LEU A 508 -3.71 -18.32 10.04
CA LEU A 508 -2.71 -17.87 11.00
C LEU A 508 -2.14 -19.08 11.75
N GLU A 509 -0.84 -19.30 11.62
CA GLU A 509 -0.11 -20.29 12.42
C GLU A 509 -0.23 -19.89 13.92
N PRO A 510 -0.37 -20.82 14.87
CA PRO A 510 -0.41 -20.47 16.28
C PRO A 510 0.83 -19.67 16.63
N LEU A 511 0.61 -18.40 17.04
CA LEU A 511 1.65 -17.43 17.38
C LEU A 511 2.39 -17.85 18.65
N LEU A 512 3.25 -18.87 18.54
CA LEU A 512 4.28 -19.17 19.52
C LEU A 512 5.46 -18.21 19.27
N GLY A 513 5.22 -16.92 19.53
CA GLY A 513 6.24 -15.92 19.78
C GLY A 513 7.09 -15.43 18.60
N LEU A 514 7.03 -14.11 18.36
CA LEU A 514 8.10 -13.27 17.80
C LEU A 514 8.34 -13.23 16.27
N SER A 515 7.50 -13.88 15.44
CA SER A 515 7.58 -13.75 13.96
C SER A 515 6.34 -13.04 13.38
N PRO A 516 6.48 -12.16 12.36
CA PRO A 516 5.37 -11.73 11.52
C PRO A 516 4.65 -12.93 10.90
N ALA A 517 3.32 -12.86 10.80
CA ALA A 517 2.49 -13.85 10.14
C ALA A 517 2.76 -13.86 8.63
N GLY A 518 2.74 -15.06 8.04
CA GLY A 518 2.82 -15.19 6.58
C GLY A 518 1.52 -14.69 5.92
N TRP A 519 1.65 -13.92 4.83
CA TRP A 519 0.49 -13.55 4.00
C TRP A 519 0.10 -14.71 3.10
N LYS A 520 -0.54 -15.72 3.68
CA LYS A 520 -1.07 -16.87 2.93
C LYS A 520 -2.11 -17.62 3.76
N ASP A 521 -3.06 -18.19 3.05
CA ASP A 521 -3.92 -19.23 3.59
C ASP A 521 -3.29 -20.61 3.33
N LYS A 522 -3.52 -21.56 4.23
CA LYS A 522 -3.00 -22.93 4.11
C LYS A 522 -4.14 -23.93 4.21
N LEU A 523 -4.24 -24.79 3.20
CA LEU A 523 -4.95 -26.06 3.28
C LEU A 523 -3.89 -27.15 3.44
N VAL A 524 -3.99 -27.92 4.51
CA VAL A 524 -3.09 -29.03 4.80
C VAL A 524 -3.85 -30.34 4.71
N CYS A 525 -3.29 -31.28 3.95
CA CYS A 525 -3.78 -32.65 3.84
C CYS A 525 -2.63 -33.59 4.23
N GLU A 526 -2.80 -34.30 5.34
CA GLU A 526 -1.85 -35.28 5.85
C GLU A 526 -2.25 -36.69 5.41
N PHE A 527 -1.30 -37.40 4.80
CA PHE A 527 -1.48 -38.76 4.31
C PHE A 527 -0.65 -39.71 5.18
N GLU A 528 -1.29 -40.63 5.89
CA GLU A 528 -0.62 -41.68 6.67
C GLU A 528 -0.56 -42.98 5.85
N ASP A 529 0.62 -43.60 5.79
CA ASP A 529 0.84 -44.94 5.22
C ASP A 529 0.21 -45.19 3.83
N GLY A 530 0.16 -44.15 2.98
CA GLY A 530 -0.41 -44.23 1.63
C GLY A 530 -1.95 -44.29 1.59
N HIS A 531 -2.63 -44.15 2.73
CA HIS A 531 -4.08 -44.06 2.80
C HIS A 531 -4.55 -42.60 2.75
N VAL A 532 -5.34 -42.29 1.73
CA VAL A 532 -5.98 -40.99 1.54
C VAL A 532 -7.42 -41.10 2.04
N ASP A 533 -7.77 -40.33 3.07
CA ASP A 533 -9.17 -40.14 3.43
C ASP A 533 -9.82 -39.19 2.41
N HIS A 534 -10.26 -39.75 1.29
CA HIS A 534 -10.88 -38.99 0.21
C HIS A 534 -12.14 -38.25 0.67
N VAL A 535 -12.81 -38.70 1.72
CA VAL A 535 -14.02 -38.05 2.23
C VAL A 535 -13.66 -36.79 3.04
N ALA A 536 -12.54 -36.82 3.75
CA ALA A 536 -12.04 -35.67 4.52
C ALA A 536 -11.48 -34.53 3.66
N ILE A 537 -11.09 -34.80 2.41
CA ILE A 537 -10.63 -33.75 1.47
C ILE A 537 -11.83 -32.96 0.95
N PRO A 538 -11.75 -31.61 0.88
CA PRO A 538 -12.79 -30.77 0.27
C PRO A 538 -13.18 -31.33 -1.09
N GLU A 539 -14.48 -31.37 -1.41
CA GLU A 539 -14.98 -31.99 -2.65
C GLU A 539 -14.31 -31.44 -3.91
N LEU A 540 -14.00 -30.13 -3.92
CA LEU A 540 -13.29 -29.47 -5.02
C LEU A 540 -11.82 -29.89 -5.19
N CYS A 541 -11.22 -30.47 -4.16
CA CYS A 541 -9.82 -30.88 -4.08
C CYS A 541 -9.61 -32.40 -4.20
N ARG A 542 -10.68 -33.17 -4.41
CA ARG A 542 -10.63 -34.60 -4.73
C ARG A 542 -10.36 -34.79 -6.22
#